data_AF-A0A250WX51-F1
#
_entry.id   AF-A0A250WX51-F1
#
_cell.length_a   1.000
_cell.length_b   1.000
_cell.length_c   1.000
_cell.angle_alpha   90.00
_cell.angle_beta   90.00
_cell.angle_gamma   90.00
#
_symmetry.space_group_name_H-M   'P 1'
#
loop_
_entity.id
_entity.type
_entity.pdbx_description
1 polymer ?
#
loop_
_entity_poly.entity_id
_entity_poly.type
_entity_poly.pdbx_seq_one_letter_code
_entity_poly.pdbx_strand_id
1 'polypeptide(L)'
;MLEHRFLRMLWKLETALSPTTLKLINDSHKHSSHYVKDGSSASDSGETHFRLQIVSNTFETMPMLKRHQLVYGLLDEELKSGVHALTMSTKTPEEANAK
;
A
#
# COMPACT_ATOMS: atom_id res chain seq x y z
N MET A 1 -14.30 -14.45 2.27
CA MET A 1 -12.89 -14.83 2.57
C MET A 1 -11.88 -13.86 1.96
N LEU A 2 -12.29 -12.64 1.54
CA LEU A 2 -11.46 -11.68 0.79
C LEU A 2 -10.80 -10.58 1.65
N GLU A 3 -11.08 -10.50 2.95
CA GLU A 3 -10.64 -9.35 3.79
C GLU A 3 -9.38 -9.58 4.63
N HIS A 4 -8.75 -10.76 4.57
CA HIS A 4 -7.63 -11.05 5.45
C HIS A 4 -6.35 -10.27 5.09
N ARG A 5 -6.10 -9.99 3.80
CA ARG A 5 -4.87 -9.28 3.38
C ARG A 5 -4.96 -7.80 3.75
N PHE A 6 -6.04 -7.13 3.36
CA PHE A 6 -6.28 -5.72 3.67
C PHE A 6 -6.16 -5.43 5.18
N LEU A 7 -6.80 -6.26 6.02
CA LEU A 7 -6.74 -6.11 7.47
C LEU A 7 -5.34 -6.31 8.03
N ARG A 8 -4.57 -7.28 7.52
CA ARG A 8 -3.16 -7.48 7.92
C ARG A 8 -2.30 -6.27 7.57
N MET A 9 -2.45 -5.75 6.35
CA MET A 9 -1.70 -4.56 5.90
C MET A 9 -2.00 -3.36 6.79
N LEU A 10 -3.28 -3.09 7.06
CA LEU A 10 -3.70 -2.01 7.96
C LEU A 10 -3.07 -2.18 9.34
N TRP A 11 -3.22 -3.35 9.95
CA TRP A 11 -2.70 -3.60 11.30
C TRP A 11 -1.18 -3.43 11.40
N LYS A 12 -0.42 -3.96 10.42
CA LYS A 12 1.04 -3.81 10.36
C LYS A 12 1.46 -2.34 10.24
N LEU A 13 0.80 -1.59 9.35
CA LEU A 13 1.10 -0.17 9.13
C LEU A 13 0.74 0.68 10.35
N GLU A 14 -0.42 0.43 10.95
CA GLU A 14 -0.87 1.15 12.14
C GLU A 14 0.06 0.91 13.33
N THR A 15 0.41 -0.35 13.58
CA THR A 15 1.29 -0.75 14.68
C THR A 15 2.71 -0.23 14.51
N ALA A 16 3.29 -0.34 13.31
CA ALA A 16 4.68 0.00 13.08
C ALA A 16 4.93 1.51 12.90
N LEU A 17 3.95 2.26 12.39
CA LEU A 17 4.15 3.67 12.02
C LEU A 17 3.37 4.64 12.91
N SER A 18 2.45 4.14 13.74
CA SER A 18 1.53 4.96 14.57
C SER A 18 1.04 6.22 13.83
N PRO A 19 0.44 6.07 12.64
CA PRO A 19 0.15 7.19 11.77
C PRO A 19 -1.01 8.04 12.29
N THR A 20 -0.89 9.36 12.15
CA THR A 20 -1.99 10.29 12.37
C THR A 20 -3.07 10.17 11.29
N THR A 21 -2.69 9.72 10.09
CA THR A 21 -3.64 9.40 9.02
C THR A 21 -3.17 8.18 8.26
N LEU A 22 -4.03 7.18 8.14
CA LEU A 22 -3.81 5.98 7.34
C LEU A 22 -5.01 5.77 6.41
N LYS A 23 -4.75 5.73 5.11
CA LYS A 23 -5.74 5.35 4.10
C LYS A 23 -5.14 4.30 3.18
N LEU A 24 -5.73 3.11 3.18
CA LEU A 24 -5.41 2.04 2.24
C LEU A 24 -6.63 1.83 1.35
N ILE A 25 -6.44 1.92 0.04
CA ILE A 25 -7.51 1.80 -0.96
C ILE A 25 -7.12 0.68 -1.92
N ASN A 26 -8.01 -0.29 -2.12
CA ASN A 26 -7.88 -1.28 -3.18
C ASN A 26 -8.50 -0.72 -4.47
N ASP A 27 -7.66 -0.45 -5.48
CA ASP A 27 -8.09 0.12 -6.77
C ASP A 27 -8.09 -0.94 -7.89
N SER A 28 -7.97 -2.23 -7.54
CA SER A 28 -7.85 -3.32 -8.52
C SER A 28 -9.03 -3.45 -9.47
N HIS A 29 -10.21 -2.94 -9.10
CA HIS A 29 -11.39 -2.91 -9.99
C HIS A 29 -11.25 -1.95 -11.18
N LYS A 30 -10.31 -0.98 -11.16
CA LYS A 30 -10.10 -0.06 -12.29
C LYS A 30 -9.34 -0.68 -13.47
N HIS A 31 -8.79 -1.88 -13.32
CA HIS A 31 -8.00 -2.57 -14.34
C HIS A 31 -8.57 -3.95 -14.72
N SER A 32 -9.85 -4.22 -14.45
CA SER A 32 -10.53 -5.44 -14.94
C SER A 32 -10.79 -5.46 -16.46
N SER A 33 -10.36 -4.42 -17.18
CA SER A 33 -10.40 -4.39 -18.65
C SER A 33 -8.98 -4.49 -19.19
N HIS A 34 -8.70 -5.57 -19.94
CA HIS A 34 -7.45 -5.96 -20.60
C HIS A 34 -6.46 -6.79 -19.78
N TYR A 35 -6.56 -8.12 -19.87
CA TYR A 35 -5.53 -8.98 -20.50
C TYR A 35 -6.09 -10.41 -20.65
N VAL A 36 -6.62 -10.73 -21.84
CA VAL A 36 -6.80 -12.11 -22.31
C VAL A 36 -6.00 -12.22 -23.60
N LYS A 37 -4.72 -12.52 -23.48
CA LYS A 37 -3.88 -13.00 -24.58
C LYS A 37 -2.94 -14.01 -23.95
N ASP A 38 -3.11 -15.27 -24.28
CA ASP A 38 -2.27 -16.39 -23.85
C ASP A 38 -2.52 -16.96 -22.44
N GLY A 39 -3.74 -17.47 -22.18
CA GLY A 39 -4.01 -18.59 -21.24
C GLY A 39 -3.58 -18.49 -19.77
N SER A 40 -2.93 -17.42 -19.35
CA SER A 40 -2.41 -17.20 -18.00
C SER A 40 -3.32 -16.16 -17.36
N SER A 41 -4.35 -16.63 -16.65
CA SER A 41 -5.24 -15.75 -15.89
C SER A 41 -4.43 -14.78 -15.05
N ALA A 42 -4.62 -13.48 -15.33
CA ALA A 42 -4.30 -12.44 -14.36
C ALA A 42 -4.95 -12.86 -13.03
N SER A 43 -4.11 -13.00 -12.00
CA SER A 43 -4.47 -13.53 -10.68
C SER A 43 -5.88 -13.07 -10.26
N ASP A 44 -6.78 -14.03 -10.10
CA ASP A 44 -8.24 -13.94 -9.85
C ASP A 44 -8.62 -13.18 -8.56
N SER A 45 -7.67 -12.52 -7.90
CA SER A 45 -7.81 -12.05 -6.52
C SER A 45 -8.34 -10.63 -6.39
N GLY A 46 -8.40 -9.82 -7.46
CA GLY A 46 -8.92 -8.43 -7.36
C GLY A 46 -8.18 -7.56 -6.32
N GLU A 47 -6.95 -7.93 -5.95
CA GLU A 47 -6.10 -7.29 -4.95
C GLU A 47 -4.68 -7.12 -5.53
N THR A 48 -4.61 -6.57 -6.74
CA THR A 48 -3.37 -6.38 -7.50
C THR A 48 -2.85 -4.95 -7.43
N HIS A 49 -3.73 -3.96 -7.19
CA HIS A 49 -3.40 -2.54 -7.15
C HIS A 49 -3.88 -1.89 -5.86
N PHE A 50 -2.92 -1.37 -5.08
CA PHE A 50 -3.20 -0.65 -3.84
C PHE A 50 -2.70 0.78 -3.90
N ARG A 51 -3.46 1.67 -3.26
CA ARG A 51 -3.05 3.05 -2.99
C ARG A 51 -3.00 3.27 -1.50
N LEU A 52 -1.86 3.74 -1.02
CA LEU A 52 -1.57 3.93 0.39
C LEU A 52 -1.23 5.40 0.65
N GLN A 53 -1.90 6.02 1.60
CA GLN A 53 -1.58 7.35 2.10
C GLN A 53 -1.33 7.26 3.59
N ILE A 54 -0.14 7.66 4.02
CA ILE A 54 0.29 7.62 5.41
C ILE A 54 0.81 8.99 5.78
N VAL A 55 0.28 9.52 6.88
CA VAL A 55 0.81 10.68 7.58
C VAL A 55 1.32 10.23 8.94
N SER A 56 2.62 10.36 9.21
CA SER A 56 3.23 9.93 10.47
C SER A 56 4.49 10.74 10.81
N ASN A 57 4.69 10.99 12.10
CA ASN A 57 5.94 11.56 12.65
C ASN A 57 7.14 10.63 12.47
N THR A 58 6.92 9.32 12.30
CA THR A 58 7.98 8.34 12.01
C THR A 58 8.78 8.68 10.75
N PHE A 59 8.18 9.47 9.85
CA PHE A 59 8.83 9.92 8.62
C PHE A 59 9.65 11.21 8.78
N GLU A 60 9.60 11.84 9.95
CA GLU A 60 10.45 13.00 10.25
C GLU A 60 11.91 12.61 10.08
N THR A 61 12.70 13.51 9.48
CA THR A 61 14.12 13.32 9.17
C THR A 61 14.46 12.20 8.16
N MET A 62 13.48 11.39 7.74
CA MET A 62 13.70 10.35 6.73
C MET A 62 13.55 10.90 5.30
N PRO A 63 14.50 10.63 4.38
CA PRO A 63 14.30 10.94 2.97
C PRO A 63 13.21 10.05 2.37
N MET A 64 12.53 10.53 1.33
CA MET A 64 11.41 9.84 0.67
C MET A 64 11.71 8.36 0.34
N LEU A 65 12.90 8.06 -0.19
CA LEU A 65 13.30 6.69 -0.52
C LEU A 65 13.32 5.77 0.71
N LYS A 66 13.80 6.26 1.87
CA LYS A 66 13.83 5.48 3.12
C LYS A 66 12.42 5.23 3.65
N ARG A 67 11.53 6.22 3.54
CA ARG A 67 10.11 6.06 3.89
C ARG A 67 9.47 4.95 3.05
N HIS A 68 9.72 4.96 1.75
CA HIS A 68 9.22 3.92 0.85
C HIS A 68 9.81 2.54 1.17
N GLN A 69 11.12 2.44 1.41
CA GLN A 69 11.77 1.19 1.81
C GLN A 69 11.17 0.62 3.10
N LEU A 70 10.89 1.48 4.08
CA LEU A 70 10.23 1.08 5.34
C LEU A 70 8.86 0.46 5.07
N VAL A 71 8.02 1.14 4.29
CA VAL A 71 6.67 0.67 3.94
C VAL A 71 6.72 -0.62 3.12
N TYR A 72 7.62 -0.72 2.13
CA TYR A 72 7.82 -1.94 1.37
C TYR A 72 8.27 -3.11 2.26
N GLY A 73 9.16 -2.88 3.21
CA GLY A 73 9.60 -3.90 4.17
C GLY A 73 8.47 -4.41 5.05
N LEU A 74 7.59 -3.52 5.52
CA LEU A 74 6.42 -3.89 6.33
C LEU A 74 5.40 -4.74 5.56
N LEU A 75 5.32 -4.56 4.23
CA LEU A 75 4.34 -5.20 3.35
C LEU A 75 4.96 -6.27 2.44
N ASP A 76 6.21 -6.66 2.69
CA ASP A 76 6.99 -7.54 1.80
C ASP A 76 6.30 -8.89 1.57
N GLU A 77 5.72 -9.49 2.61
CA GLU A 77 4.98 -10.75 2.52
C GLU A 77 3.75 -10.61 1.62
N GLU A 78 2.99 -9.52 1.76
CA GLU A 78 1.81 -9.24 0.97
C GLU A 78 2.17 -8.94 -0.48
N LEU A 79 3.26 -8.20 -0.71
CA LEU A 79 3.78 -7.89 -2.04
C LEU A 79 4.22 -9.16 -2.78
N LYS A 80 4.97 -10.04 -2.11
CA LYS A 80 5.38 -11.34 -2.66
C LYS A 80 4.19 -12.26 -2.94
N SER A 81 3.08 -12.07 -2.23
CA SER A 81 1.87 -12.91 -2.37
C SER A 81 0.90 -12.49 -3.48
N GLY A 82 1.26 -11.52 -4.34
CA GLY A 82 0.50 -11.21 -5.56
C GLY A 82 0.04 -9.76 -5.75
N VAL A 83 0.50 -8.81 -4.93
CA VAL A 83 0.28 -7.38 -5.21
C VAL A 83 1.22 -6.94 -6.34
N HIS A 84 0.67 -6.48 -7.46
CA HIS A 84 1.44 -6.03 -8.63
C HIS A 84 1.92 -4.58 -8.50
N ALA A 85 1.10 -3.70 -7.90
CA ALA A 85 1.43 -2.28 -7.78
C ALA A 85 0.94 -1.70 -6.44
N LEU A 86 1.84 -1.00 -5.75
CA LEU A 86 1.54 -0.24 -4.54
C LEU A 86 1.98 1.22 -4.75
N THR A 87 1.02 2.11 -4.98
CA THR A 87 1.28 3.55 -5.01
C THR A 87 1.17 4.08 -3.60
N MET A 88 2.22 4.73 -3.10
CA MET A 88 2.24 5.26 -1.73
C MET A 88 2.54 6.76 -1.68
N SER A 89 1.93 7.43 -0.71
CA SER A 89 2.25 8.80 -0.30
C SER A 89 2.58 8.78 1.19
N THR A 90 3.83 9.08 1.52
CA THR A 90 4.35 9.09 2.90
C THR A 90 4.74 10.51 3.29
N LYS A 91 3.94 11.15 4.14
CA LYS A 91 4.13 12.54 4.58
C LYS A 91 4.29 12.64 6.09
N THR A 92 5.02 13.64 6.57
CA THR A 92 4.93 14.08 7.97
C THR A 92 3.65 14.89 8.18
N PRO A 93 3.16 15.04 9.43
CA PRO A 93 2.04 15.95 9.70
C PRO A 93 2.31 17.38 9.25
N GLU A 94 3.57 17.83 9.31
CA GLU A 94 3.99 19.14 8.81
C GLU A 94 3.82 19.25 7.28
N GLU A 95 4.29 18.25 6.52
CA GLU A 95 4.12 18.17 5.06
C GLU A 95 2.65 17.96 4.61
N ALA A 96 1.80 17.46 5.50
CA ALA A 96 0.37 17.31 5.24
C ALA A 96 -0.40 18.63 5.46
N ASN A 97 0.06 19.47 6.39
CA ASN A 97 -0.51 20.78 6.70
C ASN A 97 0.05 21.90 5.81
N ALA A 98 1.27 21.76 5.29
CA ALA A 98 1.82 22.65 4.27
C ALA A 98 1.08 22.40 2.94
N LYS A 99 0.04 23.20 2.69
CA LYS A 99 -0.75 23.18 1.46
C LYS A 99 -0.25 24.22 0.47
#